data_AF-A0A374UT25-F1
#
_entry.id   AF-A0A374UT25-F1
#
_cell.length_a   1.000
_cell.length_b   1.000
_cell.length_c   1.000
_cell.angle_alpha   90.00
_cell.angle_beta   90.00
_cell.angle_gamma   90.00
#
_symmetry.space_group_name_H-M   'P 1'
#
loop_
_entity.id
_entity.type
_entity.pdbx_description
1 polymer ?
#
loop_
_entity_poly.entity_id
_entity_poly.type
_entity_poly.pdbx_seq_one_letter_code
_entity_poly.pdbx_strand_id
1 'polypeptide(L)'
;MASRRVLKKNVNYITGELFAECLMNSLYVPGTDKKKADELMGKILKIQDEFISRISHTEPGNVKGYYKKFRSDFNAKVDEVIEAIGKLK
;
A
#
# COMPACT_ATOMS: atom_id res chain seq x y z
N MET A 1 17.36 -3.44 -15.99
CA MET A 1 16.14 -4.20 -15.61
C MET A 1 16.04 -4.55 -14.12
N ALA A 2 17.03 -4.22 -13.27
CA ALA A 2 16.99 -4.51 -11.83
C ALA A 2 16.05 -3.59 -11.01
N SER A 3 15.79 -2.35 -11.43
CA SER A 3 15.06 -1.36 -10.62
C SER A 3 13.55 -1.63 -10.49
N ARG A 4 12.86 -2.00 -11.58
CA ARG A 4 11.41 -2.27 -11.55
C ARG A 4 11.06 -3.51 -10.73
N ARG A 5 11.84 -4.58 -10.85
CA ARG A 5 11.64 -5.81 -10.07
C ARG A 5 11.80 -5.55 -8.57
N VAL A 6 12.85 -4.82 -8.19
CA VAL A 6 13.08 -4.43 -6.79
C VAL A 6 11.96 -3.51 -6.30
N LEU A 7 11.54 -2.53 -7.10
CA LEU A 7 10.45 -1.63 -6.72
C LEU A 7 9.12 -2.37 -6.51
N LYS A 8 8.79 -3.35 -7.36
CA LYS A 8 7.60 -4.21 -7.16
C LYS A 8 7.69 -5.01 -5.86
N LYS A 9 8.87 -5.57 -5.56
CA LYS A 9 9.10 -6.26 -4.28
C LYS A 9 8.89 -5.33 -3.09
N ASN A 10 9.37 -4.09 -3.16
CA ASN A 10 9.21 -3.13 -2.08
C ASN A 10 7.74 -2.74 -1.88
N VAL A 11 6.99 -2.49 -2.97
CA VAL A 11 5.54 -2.23 -2.88
C VAL A 11 4.84 -3.41 -2.22
N ASN A 12 5.06 -4.64 -2.73
CA ASN A 12 4.46 -5.85 -2.17
C ASN A 12 4.81 -6.07 -0.70
N TYR A 13 6.07 -5.81 -0.32
CA TYR A 13 6.52 -5.95 1.06
C TYR A 13 5.77 -4.97 1.97
N ILE A 14 5.77 -3.68 1.62
CA ILE A 14 5.14 -2.64 2.45
C ILE A 14 3.62 -2.86 2.54
N THR A 15 2.94 -3.13 1.43
CA THR A 15 1.49 -3.40 1.46
C THR A 15 1.16 -4.71 2.18
N GLY A 16 2.04 -5.72 2.09
CA GLY A 16 1.91 -6.98 2.81
C GLY A 16 1.99 -6.81 4.32
N GLU A 17 2.97 -6.02 4.81
CA GLU A 17 3.10 -5.69 6.24
C GLU A 17 1.87 -4.91 6.74
N LEU A 18 1.40 -3.91 5.99
CA LEU A 18 0.19 -3.15 6.36
C LEU A 18 -1.06 -4.04 6.39
N PHE A 19 -1.18 -4.98 5.44
CA PHE A 19 -2.28 -5.94 5.41
C PHE A 19 -2.24 -6.86 6.64
N ALA A 20 -1.06 -7.40 6.95
CA ALA A 20 -0.86 -8.25 8.11
C ALA A 20 -1.19 -7.51 9.41
N GLU A 21 -0.74 -6.26 9.57
CA GLU A 21 -1.04 -5.44 10.74
C GLU A 21 -2.56 -5.21 10.90
N CYS A 22 -3.26 -4.92 9.81
CA CYS A 22 -4.72 -4.77 9.83
C CYS A 22 -5.43 -6.08 10.20
N LEU A 23 -4.97 -7.21 9.68
CA LEU A 23 -5.50 -8.53 10.02
C LEU A 23 -5.27 -8.86 11.50
N MET A 24 -4.07 -8.62 12.02
CA MET A 24 -3.72 -8.85 13.42
C MET A 24 -4.57 -7.97 14.35
N ASN A 25 -4.81 -6.71 14.00
CA ASN A 25 -5.73 -5.84 14.75
C ASN A 25 -7.17 -6.39 14.77
N SER A 26 -7.68 -6.88 13.65
CA SER A 26 -9.03 -7.48 13.55
C SER A 26 -9.18 -8.76 14.38
N LEU A 27 -8.13 -9.57 14.46
CA LEU A 27 -8.14 -10.86 15.14
C LEU A 27 -7.87 -10.76 16.65
N TYR A 28 -6.96 -9.88 17.07
CA TYR A 28 -6.39 -9.93 18.42
C TYR A 28 -6.64 -8.68 19.27
N VAL A 29 -7.06 -7.55 18.69
CA VAL A 29 -7.32 -6.33 19.46
C VAL A 29 -8.82 -6.25 19.82
N PRO A 30 -9.19 -6.31 21.10
CA PRO A 30 -10.58 -6.19 21.52
C PRO A 30 -11.15 -4.81 21.18
N GLY A 31 -12.41 -4.77 20.73
CA GLY A 31 -13.09 -3.55 20.34
C GLY A 31 -12.81 -3.08 18.92
N THR A 32 -11.93 -3.75 18.18
CA THR A 32 -11.70 -3.45 16.76
C THR A 32 -12.97 -3.67 15.93
N ASP A 33 -13.31 -2.68 15.10
CA ASP A 33 -14.37 -2.80 14.11
C ASP A 33 -13.91 -3.68 12.95
N LYS A 34 -14.33 -4.95 12.97
CA LYS A 34 -13.95 -5.95 11.97
C LYS A 34 -14.36 -5.57 10.56
N LYS A 35 -15.51 -4.90 10.39
CA LYS A 35 -15.99 -4.50 9.07
C LYS A 35 -15.10 -3.41 8.48
N LYS A 36 -14.72 -2.42 9.29
CA LYS A 36 -13.75 -1.39 8.88
C LYS A 36 -12.38 -2.00 8.59
N ALA A 37 -11.94 -2.99 9.37
CA ALA A 37 -10.69 -3.69 9.11
C ALA A 37 -10.73 -4.45 7.77
N ASP A 38 -11.83 -5.15 7.46
CA ASP A 38 -12.01 -5.85 6.18
C ASP A 38 -12.02 -4.88 4.99
N GLU A 39 -12.72 -3.76 5.12
CA GLU A 39 -12.73 -2.69 4.10
C GLU A 39 -11.33 -2.10 3.89
N LEU A 40 -10.57 -1.89 4.98
CA LEU A 40 -9.20 -1.38 4.92
C LEU A 40 -8.24 -2.38 4.29
N MET A 41 -8.34 -3.67 4.62
CA MET A 41 -7.60 -4.76 3.96
C MET A 41 -7.88 -4.77 2.45
N GLY A 42 -9.15 -4.60 2.05
CA GLY A 42 -9.53 -4.45 0.64
C GLY A 42 -8.91 -3.22 -0.03
N LYS A 43 -8.85 -2.07 0.68
CA LYS A 43 -8.18 -0.86 0.19
C LYS A 43 -6.67 -1.09 -0.02
N ILE A 44 -6.01 -1.79 0.89
CA ILE A 44 -4.57 -2.11 0.78
C ILE A 44 -4.29 -2.95 -0.46
N LEU A 45 -5.11 -3.97 -0.76
CA LEU A 45 -4.97 -4.78 -1.97
C LEU A 45 -5.13 -3.95 -3.25
N LYS A 46 -6.08 -2.99 -3.27
CA LYS A 46 -6.25 -2.08 -4.41
C LYS A 46 -5.05 -1.15 -4.60
N ILE A 47 -4.49 -0.61 -3.51
CA ILE A 47 -3.26 0.20 -3.57
C ILE A 47 -2.10 -0.64 -4.11
N GLN A 48 -1.95 -1.88 -3.63
CA GLN A 48 -0.92 -2.78 -4.15
C GLN A 48 -1.05 -2.97 -5.67
N ASP A 49 -2.24 -3.35 -6.15
CA ASP A 49 -2.48 -3.58 -7.58
C ASP A 49 -2.21 -2.32 -8.42
N GLU A 50 -2.73 -1.17 -7.99
CA GLU A 50 -2.52 0.11 -8.67
C GLU A 50 -1.03 0.42 -8.83
N PHE A 51 -0.26 0.35 -7.74
CA PHE A 51 1.15 0.73 -7.77
C PHE A 51 2.03 -0.31 -8.48
N ILE A 52 1.68 -1.59 -8.44
CA ILE A 52 2.35 -2.62 -9.26
C ILE A 52 2.08 -2.40 -10.75
N SER A 53 0.86 -2.02 -11.11
CA SER A 53 0.48 -1.66 -12.48
C SER A 53 1.25 -0.43 -12.97
N ARG A 54 1.29 0.65 -12.18
CA ARG A 54 2.07 1.87 -12.46
C ARG A 54 3.54 1.58 -12.76
N ILE A 55 4.19 0.70 -11.98
CA ILE A 55 5.60 0.32 -12.26
C ILE A 55 5.75 -0.34 -13.63
N SER A 56 4.74 -1.09 -14.08
CA SER A 56 4.72 -1.78 -15.37
C SER A 56 4.49 -0.82 -16.54
N HIS A 57 3.78 0.29 -16.31
CA HIS A 57 3.43 1.30 -17.30
C HIS A 57 4.14 2.63 -17.04
N THR A 58 5.47 2.60 -17.05
CA THR A 58 6.30 3.80 -16.88
C THR A 58 6.13 4.76 -18.05
N GLU A 59 5.91 6.05 -17.77
CA GLU A 59 5.75 7.10 -18.79
C GLU A 59 7.03 7.30 -19.62
N PRO A 60 6.98 7.11 -20.95
CA PRO A 60 8.10 7.43 -21.84
C PRO A 60 8.40 8.93 -21.83
N GLY A 61 9.68 9.30 -21.92
CA GLY A 61 10.10 10.71 -22.01
C GLY A 61 10.22 11.47 -20.68
N ASN A 62 9.59 11.01 -19.59
CA ASN A 62 9.71 11.65 -18.26
C ASN A 62 9.93 10.65 -17.10
N VAL A 63 10.84 9.70 -17.28
CA VAL A 63 11.07 8.60 -16.32
C VAL A 63 11.41 9.10 -14.91
N LYS A 64 12.24 10.15 -14.78
CA LYS A 64 12.65 10.71 -13.49
C LYS A 64 11.48 11.38 -12.76
N GLY A 65 10.69 12.20 -13.46
CA GLY A 65 9.51 12.85 -12.91
C GLY A 65 8.45 11.83 -12.50
N TYR A 66 8.22 10.83 -13.35
CA TYR A 66 7.29 9.73 -13.09
C TYR A 66 7.59 9.01 -11.77
N TYR A 67 8.84 8.56 -11.58
CA TYR A 67 9.22 7.85 -10.36
C TYR A 67 9.36 8.73 -9.12
N LYS A 68 9.55 10.04 -9.27
CA LYS A 68 9.46 10.99 -8.15
C LYS A 68 8.01 11.09 -7.67
N LYS A 69 7.08 11.30 -8.60
CA LYS A 69 5.64 11.35 -8.30
C LYS A 69 5.13 10.02 -7.74
N PHE A 70 5.50 8.89 -8.37
CA PHE A 70 5.18 7.55 -7.88
C PHE A 70 5.49 7.37 -6.39
N ARG A 71 6.69 7.75 -5.95
CA ARG A 71 7.09 7.62 -4.53
C ARG A 71 6.28 8.52 -3.62
N SER A 72 6.04 9.77 -4.04
CA SER A 72 5.22 10.71 -3.28
C SER A 72 3.79 10.18 -3.10
N ASP A 73 3.17 9.72 -4.19
CA ASP A 73 1.81 9.17 -4.16
C ASP A 73 1.75 7.90 -3.31
N PHE A 74 2.73 7.01 -3.45
CA PHE A 74 2.77 5.75 -2.70
C PHE A 74 2.90 5.99 -1.21
N ASN A 75 3.83 6.87 -0.81
CA ASN A 75 4.03 7.22 0.59
C ASN A 75 2.77 7.85 1.19
N ALA A 76 2.12 8.77 0.47
CA ALA A 76 0.86 9.36 0.93
C ALA A 76 -0.23 8.28 1.16
N LYS A 77 -0.31 7.27 0.28
CA LYS A 77 -1.24 6.14 0.47
C LYS A 77 -0.87 5.23 1.63
N VAL A 78 0.42 5.01 1.88
CA VAL A 78 0.90 4.30 3.06
C VAL A 78 0.54 5.05 4.34
N ASP A 79 0.77 6.36 4.39
CA ASP A 79 0.44 7.20 5.54
C ASP A 79 -1.08 7.19 5.82
N GLU A 80 -1.92 7.33 4.79
CA GLU A 80 -3.38 7.20 4.90
C GLU A 80 -3.80 5.84 5.51
N VAL A 81 -3.12 4.75 5.14
CA VAL A 81 -3.42 3.41 5.65
C VAL A 81 -2.98 3.29 7.11
N ILE A 82 -1.78 3.76 7.46
CA ILE A 82 -1.27 3.73 8.84
C ILE A 82 -2.20 4.51 9.77
N GLU A 83 -2.65 5.70 9.36
CA GLU A 83 -3.63 6.47 10.12
C GLU A 83 -4.97 5.75 10.28
N ALA A 84 -5.44 5.05 9.22
CA ALA A 84 -6.68 4.30 9.27
C ALA A 84 -6.58 3.09 10.22
N ILE A 85 -5.45 2.38 10.22
CA ILE A 85 -5.18 1.28 11.17
C ILE A 85 -5.25 1.81 12.61
N GLY A 86 -4.64 2.98 12.88
CA GLY A 86 -4.69 3.61 14.20
C GLY A 86 -6.09 4.03 14.68
N LYS A 87 -7.08 4.07 13.77
CA LYS A 87 -8.47 4.46 14.02
C LYS A 87 -9.46 3.29 13.91
N LEU A 88 -8.98 2.04 13.95
CA LEU A 88 -9.83 0.84 13.88
C LEU A 88 -10.60 0.53 15.18
N LYS A 89 -10.31 1.24 16.27
CA LYS A 89 -11.04 1.19 17.54
C LYS A 89 -12.21 2.17 17.58
#